data_AF-A0A7X7LGT8-F1
#
_entry.id   AF-A0A7X7LGT8-F1
#
_cell.length_a   1.000
_cell.length_b   1.000
_cell.length_c   1.000
_cell.angle_alpha   90.00
_cell.angle_beta   90.00
_cell.angle_gamma   90.00
#
_symmetry.space_group_name_H-M   'P 1'
#
loop_
_entity.id
_entity.type
_entity.pdbx_description
1 polymer ?
#
loop_
_entity_poly.entity_id
_entity_poly.type
_entity_poly.pdbx_seq_one_letter_code
_entity_poly.pdbx_strand_id
1 'polypeptide(L)'
;MKKLSNRNKEGKRYFEGVRVYILNFGLFKKGAAMTLPGLGIFIGPYSTDNTDLLRHEFGHILQYREWGFIRFYWSIAPASLRSANRANRDSSFVHMDTWCEWSANRLSYHYFNKPLDWNMAAYPIRNKSSRPGAMPPFSSGVFEL
;
A
#
# COMPACT_ATOMS: atom_id res chain seq x y z
N MET A 1 5.10 13.33 -13.63
CA MET A 1 4.93 11.88 -13.46
C MET A 1 6.30 11.20 -13.44
N LYS A 2 6.73 10.61 -12.31
CA LYS A 2 7.87 9.67 -12.30
C LYS A 2 7.31 8.30 -12.71
N LYS A 3 7.62 7.84 -13.92
CA LYS A 3 7.27 6.50 -14.42
C LYS A 3 8.10 5.44 -13.68
N LEU A 4 7.64 4.18 -13.68
CA LEU A 4 8.48 3.02 -13.37
C LEU A 4 9.86 3.22 -13.97
N SER A 5 10.91 3.18 -13.14
CA SER A 5 12.27 3.31 -13.62
C SER A 5 12.63 2.12 -14.49
N ASN A 6 13.23 2.42 -15.64
CA ASN A 6 13.69 1.50 -16.67
C ASN A 6 14.28 0.21 -16.11
N ARG A 7 13.95 -0.93 -16.76
CA ARG A 7 14.60 -2.23 -16.51
C ARG A 7 16.11 -2.02 -16.47
N ASN A 8 16.78 -2.46 -15.41
CA ASN A 8 18.23 -2.53 -15.48
C ASN A 8 18.64 -3.65 -16.47
N LYS A 9 19.93 -3.70 -16.86
CA LYS A 9 20.46 -4.68 -17.83
C LYS A 9 20.20 -6.16 -17.45
N GLU A 10 19.74 -6.42 -16.23
CA GLU A 10 19.43 -7.74 -15.66
C GLU A 10 17.92 -8.03 -15.59
N GLY A 11 17.07 -7.15 -16.14
CA GLY A 11 15.61 -7.32 -16.14
C GLY A 11 14.93 -7.05 -14.78
N LYS A 12 15.66 -6.54 -13.78
CA LYS A 12 15.11 -6.21 -12.46
C LYS A 12 14.29 -4.92 -12.55
N ARG A 13 13.10 -4.93 -11.92
CA ARG A 13 12.18 -3.79 -11.83
C ARG A 13 12.28 -3.12 -10.46
N TYR A 14 12.19 -1.79 -10.46
CA TYR A 14 12.25 -0.97 -9.25
C TYR A 14 11.17 0.12 -9.30
N PHE A 15 10.66 0.49 -8.13
CA PHE A 15 9.74 1.60 -7.92
C PHE A 15 10.23 2.42 -6.72
N GLU A 16 10.58 3.69 -6.95
CA GLU A 16 11.13 4.59 -5.91
C GLU A 16 12.29 3.95 -5.12
N GLY A 17 13.20 3.27 -5.82
CA GLY A 17 14.37 2.59 -5.25
C GLY A 17 14.07 1.24 -4.57
N VAL A 18 12.81 0.82 -4.51
CA VAL A 18 12.39 -0.47 -3.93
C VAL A 18 12.26 -1.51 -5.04
N ARG A 19 12.81 -2.71 -4.82
CA ARG A 19 12.75 -3.80 -5.80
C ARG A 19 11.31 -4.29 -5.95
N VAL A 20 10.89 -4.51 -7.20
CA VAL A 20 9.57 -5.04 -7.56
C VAL A 20 9.72 -6.46 -8.09
N TYR A 21 9.02 -7.40 -7.49
CA TYR A 21 8.94 -8.80 -7.89
C TYR A 21 7.57 -9.08 -8.50
N ILE A 22 7.57 -9.82 -9.62
CA ILE A 22 6.34 -10.24 -10.29
C ILE A 22 6.09 -11.69 -9.94
N LEU A 23 4.97 -11.97 -9.28
CA LEU A 23 4.59 -13.31 -8.87
C LEU A 23 3.40 -13.80 -9.70
N ASN A 24 3.53 -14.97 -10.31
CA ASN A 24 2.49 -15.57 -11.16
C ASN A 24 1.92 -16.85 -10.53
N PHE A 25 1.50 -16.77 -9.27
CA PHE A 25 0.86 -17.89 -8.56
C PHE A 25 -0.19 -17.40 -7.56
N GLY A 26 -1.10 -18.28 -7.15
CA GLY A 26 -2.11 -17.99 -6.11
C GLY A 26 -2.93 -16.73 -6.37
N LEU A 27 -3.11 -15.91 -5.34
CA LEU A 27 -3.86 -14.64 -5.42
C LEU A 27 -3.17 -13.60 -6.35
N PHE A 28 -1.86 -13.70 -6.57
CA PHE A 28 -1.15 -12.78 -7.48
C PHE A 28 -1.57 -12.99 -8.95
N LYS A 29 -2.00 -14.20 -9.35
CA LYS A 29 -2.63 -14.40 -10.67
C LYS A 29 -3.93 -13.60 -10.83
N LYS A 30 -4.60 -13.29 -9.73
CA LYS A 30 -5.87 -12.54 -9.69
C LYS A 30 -5.66 -11.04 -9.45
N GLY A 31 -4.41 -10.56 -9.52
CA GLY A 31 -4.09 -9.13 -9.37
C GLY A 31 -3.74 -8.69 -7.95
N ALA A 32 -3.51 -9.62 -7.02
CA ALA A 32 -3.03 -9.26 -5.69
C ALA A 32 -1.65 -8.57 -5.74
N ALA A 33 -1.39 -7.74 -4.75
CA ALA A 33 -0.10 -7.15 -4.46
C ALA A 33 0.13 -7.13 -2.94
N MET A 34 1.39 -7.02 -2.55
CA MET A 34 1.78 -6.80 -1.17
C MET A 34 3.18 -6.20 -1.08
N THR A 35 3.48 -5.63 0.08
CA THR A 35 4.78 -5.04 0.39
C THR A 35 5.40 -5.72 1.60
N LEU A 36 6.67 -6.13 1.45
CA LEU A 36 7.50 -6.58 2.56
C LEU A 36 8.70 -5.64 2.67
N PRO A 37 8.67 -4.66 3.60
CA PRO A 37 9.80 -3.77 3.84
C PRO A 37 11.11 -4.55 4.07
N GLY A 38 12.22 -4.06 3.54
CA GLY A 38 13.51 -4.77 3.55
C GLY A 38 13.69 -5.81 2.43
N LEU A 39 12.61 -6.33 1.83
CA LEU A 39 12.67 -7.26 0.69
C LEU A 39 12.23 -6.61 -0.62
N GLY A 40 11.02 -6.02 -0.66
CA GLY A 40 10.48 -5.37 -1.85
C GLY A 40 8.95 -5.36 -1.93
N ILE A 41 8.49 -4.94 -3.10
CA ILE A 41 7.08 -4.93 -3.50
C ILE A 41 6.82 -6.15 -4.39
N PHE A 42 5.72 -6.86 -4.15
CA PHE A 42 5.33 -8.06 -4.88
C PHE A 42 3.99 -7.81 -5.55
N ILE A 43 3.92 -8.02 -6.86
CA ILE A 43 2.69 -7.75 -7.65
C ILE A 43 2.38 -8.90 -8.59
N GLY A 44 1.11 -9.03 -8.94
CA GLY A 44 0.65 -9.89 -10.04
C GLY A 44 1.11 -9.39 -11.41
N PRO A 45 1.22 -10.26 -12.43
CA PRO A 45 1.67 -9.89 -13.78
C PRO A 45 0.78 -8.82 -14.44
N TYR A 46 -0.52 -8.84 -14.15
CA TYR A 46 -1.51 -7.91 -14.70
C TYR A 46 -1.48 -6.52 -14.07
N SER A 47 -0.76 -6.34 -12.96
CA SER A 47 -0.70 -5.07 -12.23
C SER A 47 0.64 -4.34 -12.40
N THR A 48 1.45 -4.77 -13.36
CA THR A 48 2.84 -4.30 -13.50
C THR A 48 3.00 -2.84 -13.91
N ASP A 49 2.01 -2.29 -14.61
CA ASP A 49 1.98 -0.88 -15.02
C ASP A 49 0.91 -0.09 -14.25
N ASN A 50 0.28 -0.71 -13.24
CA ASN A 50 -0.69 -0.04 -12.38
C ASN A 50 0.04 0.88 -11.39
N THR A 51 0.21 2.14 -11.79
CA THR A 51 0.93 3.15 -11.03
C THR A 51 0.26 3.44 -9.69
N ASP A 52 -1.08 3.43 -9.63
CA ASP A 52 -1.79 3.66 -8.37
C ASP A 52 -1.56 2.53 -7.36
N LEU A 53 -1.59 1.28 -7.82
CA LEU A 53 -1.25 0.14 -6.98
C LEU A 53 0.20 0.21 -6.48
N LEU A 54 1.15 0.58 -7.34
CA LEU A 54 2.54 0.73 -6.92
C LEU A 54 2.74 1.87 -5.91
N ARG A 55 2.03 2.99 -6.09
CA ARG A 55 2.02 4.10 -5.12
C ARG A 55 1.45 3.64 -3.79
N HIS A 56 0.38 2.85 -3.80
CA HIS A 56 -0.22 2.26 -2.61
C HIS A 56 0.75 1.33 -1.87
N GLU A 57 1.34 0.37 -2.58
CA GLU A 57 2.34 -0.56 -2.02
C GLU A 57 3.56 0.20 -1.45
N PHE A 58 4.01 1.23 -2.15
CA PHE A 58 5.06 2.11 -1.63
C PHE A 58 4.63 2.90 -0.38
N GLY A 59 3.33 3.18 -0.22
CA GLY A 59 2.77 3.70 1.02
C GLY A 59 3.07 2.82 2.24
N HIS A 60 3.04 1.49 2.09
CA HIS A 60 3.45 0.58 3.16
C HIS A 60 4.96 0.63 3.44
N ILE A 61 5.80 0.88 2.43
CA ILE A 61 7.23 1.18 2.66
C ILE A 61 7.39 2.47 3.47
N LEU A 62 6.59 3.50 3.18
CA LEU A 62 6.63 4.76 3.92
C LEU A 62 6.14 4.58 5.37
N GLN A 63 5.10 3.79 5.61
CA GLN A 63 4.68 3.43 6.96
C GLN A 63 5.80 2.74 7.75
N TYR A 64 6.54 1.83 7.13
CA TYR A 64 7.70 1.20 7.78
C TYR A 64 8.79 2.22 8.11
N ARG A 65 9.08 3.15 7.19
CA ARG A 65 10.08 4.22 7.41
C ARG A 65 9.65 5.18 8.52
N GLU A 66 8.37 5.51 8.59
CA GLU A 66 7.79 6.44 9.55
C GLU A 66 7.68 5.84 10.95
N TRP A 67 7.17 4.62 11.06
CA TRP A 67 6.78 4.03 12.35
C TRP A 67 7.69 2.91 12.84
N GLY A 68 8.60 2.45 11.98
CA GLY A 68 9.62 1.46 12.28
C GLY A 68 9.13 0.02 12.24
N PHE A 69 10.10 -0.88 12.38
CA PHE A 69 9.94 -2.33 12.24
C PHE A 69 8.84 -2.90 13.15
N ILE A 70 8.87 -2.56 14.44
CA ILE A 70 7.93 -3.13 15.43
C ILE A 70 6.49 -2.79 15.06
N ARG A 71 6.19 -1.51 14.82
CA ARG A 71 4.83 -1.08 14.47
C ARG A 71 4.37 -1.67 13.14
N PHE A 72 5.26 -1.71 12.15
CA PHE A 72 4.90 -2.27 10.85
C PHE A 72 4.52 -3.76 10.95
N TYR A 73 5.40 -4.58 11.50
CA TYR A 73 5.19 -6.03 11.50
C TYR A 73 4.20 -6.53 12.55
N TRP A 74 4.04 -5.82 13.67
CA TRP A 74 3.12 -6.24 14.74
C TRP A 74 1.74 -5.58 14.69
N SER A 75 1.59 -4.45 14.00
CA SER A 75 0.31 -3.73 13.95
C SER A 75 -0.22 -3.57 12.52
N ILE A 76 0.59 -3.02 11.62
CA ILE A 76 0.14 -2.65 10.26
C ILE A 76 -0.08 -3.87 9.39
N ALA A 77 0.97 -4.69 9.19
CA ALA A 77 0.90 -5.84 8.30
C ALA A 77 -0.18 -6.86 8.73
N PRO A 78 -0.34 -7.19 10.03
CA PRO A 78 -1.45 -8.04 10.47
C PRO A 78 -2.83 -7.40 10.26
N ALA A 79 -2.98 -6.09 10.47
CA ALA A 79 -4.26 -5.39 10.25
C ALA A 79 -4.63 -5.34 8.76
N SER A 80 -3.67 -5.03 7.89
CA SER A 80 -3.82 -5.02 6.44
C SER A 80 -4.23 -6.42 5.92
N LEU A 81 -3.51 -7.47 6.34
CA LEU A 81 -3.83 -8.83 5.93
C LEU A 81 -5.22 -9.29 6.43
N ARG A 82 -5.57 -9.00 7.68
CA ARG A 82 -6.90 -9.34 8.23
C ARG A 82 -8.02 -8.61 7.48
N SER A 83 -7.82 -7.34 7.15
CA SER A 83 -8.82 -6.55 6.43
C SER A 83 -8.97 -7.00 4.97
N ALA A 84 -7.89 -7.34 4.27
CA ALA A 84 -7.94 -7.92 2.93
C ALA A 84 -8.68 -9.28 2.94
N ASN A 85 -8.36 -10.15 3.90
CA ASN A 85 -9.05 -11.43 4.07
C ASN A 85 -10.54 -11.27 4.37
N ARG A 86 -10.92 -10.23 5.14
CA ARG A 86 -12.33 -9.93 5.41
C ARG A 86 -13.04 -9.42 4.16
N ALA A 87 -12.46 -8.48 3.41
CA ALA A 87 -13.05 -7.97 2.16
C ALA A 87 -13.28 -9.09 1.13
N ASN A 88 -12.40 -10.10 1.10
CA ASN A 88 -12.58 -11.27 0.24
C ASN A 88 -13.76 -12.18 0.66
N ARG A 89 -14.26 -12.07 1.89
CA ARG A 89 -15.37 -12.87 2.44
C ARG A 89 -16.67 -12.08 2.59
N ASP A 90 -16.58 -10.77 2.66
CA ASP A 90 -17.67 -9.84 2.92
C ASP A 90 -17.52 -8.63 2.00
N SER A 91 -18.34 -8.60 0.94
CA SER A 91 -18.31 -7.53 -0.06
C SER A 91 -18.77 -6.16 0.47
N SER A 92 -19.43 -6.12 1.64
CA SER A 92 -19.81 -4.87 2.31
C SER A 92 -18.66 -4.23 3.09
N PHE A 93 -17.57 -5.00 3.31
CA PHE A 93 -16.38 -4.53 4.00
C PHE A 93 -15.37 -3.93 3.03
N VAL A 94 -15.12 -2.62 3.19
CA VAL A 94 -14.16 -1.87 2.37
C VAL A 94 -12.77 -1.94 3.00
N HIS A 95 -11.88 -2.74 2.40
CA HIS A 95 -10.49 -2.89 2.84
C HIS A 95 -9.76 -1.54 2.93
N MET A 96 -9.89 -0.72 1.88
CA MET A 96 -9.20 0.56 1.72
C MET A 96 -9.60 1.64 2.73
N ASP A 97 -10.71 1.43 3.47
CA ASP A 97 -11.17 2.34 4.51
C ASP A 97 -10.52 2.07 5.89
N THR A 98 -9.76 0.99 6.03
CA THR A 98 -9.07 0.69 7.29
C THR A 98 -7.85 1.58 7.50
N TRP A 99 -7.48 1.80 8.77
CA TRP A 99 -6.43 2.75 9.11
C TRP A 99 -5.08 2.44 8.45
N CYS A 100 -4.72 1.17 8.31
CA CYS A 100 -3.47 0.78 7.67
C CYS A 100 -3.46 1.13 6.18
N GLU A 101 -4.60 1.04 5.50
CA GLU A 101 -4.68 1.32 4.06
C GLU A 101 -4.74 2.82 3.76
N TRP A 102 -5.66 3.56 4.39
CA TRP A 102 -5.78 4.99 4.08
C TRP A 102 -4.57 5.78 4.54
N SER A 103 -3.89 5.35 5.61
CA SER A 103 -2.66 6.02 6.06
C SER A 103 -1.47 5.71 5.14
N ALA A 104 -1.37 4.51 4.57
CA ALA A 104 -0.40 4.19 3.52
C ALA A 104 -0.63 5.08 2.30
N ASN A 105 -1.89 5.20 1.86
CA ASN A 105 -2.30 6.07 0.77
C ASN A 105 -1.97 7.54 1.07
N ARG A 106 -2.24 8.03 2.28
CA ARG A 106 -1.95 9.41 2.70
C ARG A 106 -0.45 9.70 2.63
N LEU A 107 0.39 8.84 3.22
CA LEU A 107 1.85 9.01 3.17
C LEU A 107 2.35 9.01 1.73
N SER A 108 1.86 8.10 0.90
CA SER A 108 2.21 8.02 -0.51
C SER A 108 1.77 9.28 -1.28
N TYR A 109 0.53 9.73 -1.11
CA TYR A 109 0.01 10.96 -1.70
C TYR A 109 0.89 12.17 -1.39
N HIS A 110 1.32 12.32 -0.13
CA HIS A 110 2.25 13.40 0.25
C HIS A 110 3.65 13.22 -0.33
N TYR A 111 4.21 12.01 -0.29
CA TYR A 111 5.53 11.71 -0.86
C TYR A 111 5.60 12.03 -2.36
N PHE A 112 4.55 11.73 -3.12
CA PHE A 112 4.46 12.03 -4.55
C PHE A 112 4.03 13.47 -4.85
N ASN A 113 4.12 14.37 -3.86
CA ASN A 113 3.77 15.78 -3.96
C ASN A 113 2.31 16.01 -4.43
N LYS A 114 1.37 15.29 -3.82
CA LYS A 114 -0.08 15.48 -4.01
C LYS A 114 -0.50 15.42 -5.49
N PRO A 115 -0.23 14.32 -6.20
CA PRO A 115 -0.38 14.29 -7.64
C PRO A 115 -1.85 14.46 -8.05
N LEU A 116 -2.08 15.20 -9.14
CA LEU A 116 -3.43 15.52 -9.66
C LEU A 116 -4.17 14.27 -10.16
N ASP A 117 -3.43 13.22 -10.54
CA ASP A 117 -3.96 11.95 -11.04
C ASP A 117 -4.26 10.93 -9.93
N TRP A 118 -4.30 11.35 -8.65
CA TRP A 118 -4.56 10.43 -7.55
C TRP A 118 -6.01 9.95 -7.52
N ASN A 119 -6.21 8.63 -7.62
CA ASN A 119 -7.53 8.02 -7.57
C ASN A 119 -8.08 7.95 -6.12
N MET A 120 -8.78 9.00 -5.68
CA MET A 120 -9.39 9.09 -4.34
C MET A 120 -10.51 8.08 -4.07
N ALA A 121 -11.09 7.50 -5.13
CA ALA A 121 -12.14 6.49 -4.99
C ALA A 121 -11.53 5.15 -4.56
N ALA A 122 -10.48 4.70 -5.26
CA ALA A 122 -9.79 3.45 -4.99
C ALA A 122 -8.78 3.55 -3.84
N TYR A 123 -8.07 4.68 -3.72
CA TYR A 123 -6.99 4.89 -2.76
C TYR A 123 -7.27 6.11 -1.86
N PRO A 124 -8.28 6.04 -0.96
CA PRO A 124 -8.61 7.16 -0.09
C PRO A 124 -7.46 7.49 0.87
N ILE A 125 -7.24 8.78 1.14
CA ILE A 125 -6.17 9.28 2.03
C ILE A 125 -6.66 9.60 3.45
N ARG A 126 -7.91 9.27 3.76
CA ARG A 126 -8.56 9.39 5.07
C ARG A 126 -9.68 8.37 5.14
N ASN A 127 -10.07 7.98 6.35
CA ASN A 127 -11.23 7.13 6.54
C ASN A 127 -12.51 7.82 6.03
N LYS A 128 -13.37 7.06 5.35
CA LYS A 128 -14.73 7.50 4.98
C LYS A 128 -15.76 7.11 6.03
N SER A 129 -15.40 6.24 6.98
CA SER A 129 -16.29 5.70 7.99
C SER A 129 -15.68 5.77 9.40
N SER A 130 -16.53 5.85 10.42
CA SER A 130 -16.17 5.86 11.85
C SER A 130 -16.11 4.46 12.46
N ARG A 131 -15.86 3.42 11.65
CA ARG A 131 -15.87 2.01 12.09
C ARG A 131 -14.69 1.70 13.03
N PRO A 132 -14.81 0.71 13.93
CA PRO A 132 -13.67 0.19 14.69
C PRO A 132 -12.52 -0.22 13.76
N GLY A 133 -11.31 0.24 14.04
CA GLY A 133 -10.14 0.06 13.15
C GLY A 133 -10.05 1.07 12.00
N ALA A 134 -10.86 2.13 12.00
CA ALA A 134 -10.69 3.25 11.07
C ALA A 134 -9.56 4.21 11.47
N MET A 135 -9.13 4.21 12.74
CA MET A 135 -8.03 5.03 13.24
C MET A 135 -6.83 4.18 13.70
N PRO A 136 -5.60 4.69 13.59
CA PRO A 136 -4.43 4.00 14.14
C PRO A 136 -4.59 3.79 15.65
N PRO A 137 -4.21 2.62 16.19
CA PRO A 137 -4.29 2.35 17.64
C PRO A 137 -3.18 3.04 18.44
N PHE A 138 -2.47 4.01 17.84
CA PHE A 138 -1.37 4.74 18.44
C PHE A 138 -1.41 6.21 18.00
N SER A 139 -0.98 7.11 18.88
CA SER A 139 -0.80 8.52 18.51
C SER A 139 0.24 8.63 17.40
N SER A 140 -0.13 9.31 16.33
CA SER A 140 0.73 9.58 15.19
C SER A 140 0.67 11.08 14.96
N GLY A 141 1.69 11.80 15.45
CA GLY A 141 1.78 13.27 15.31
C GLY A 141 1.75 13.76 13.85
N VAL A 142 1.92 12.87 12.88
CA VAL A 142 1.84 13.16 11.43
C VAL A 142 0.40 13.20 10.90
N PHE A 143 -0.59 12.74 11.68
CA PHE A 143 -2.02 12.84 11.30
C PHE A 143 -2.78 13.96 12.00
N GLU A 144 -2.11 14.72 12.88
CA GLU A 144 -2.60 16.01 13.38
C GLU A 144 -2.32 17.10 12.32
N LEU A 145 -3.17 17.14 11.29
CA LEU A 145 -3.35 18.28 10.38
C LEU A 145 -4.84 18.40 10.06
#